data_AF-A0A3D5Y4I2-F1
#
_entry.id   AF-A0A3D5Y4I2-F1
#
_cell.length_a   1.000
_cell.length_b   1.000
_cell.length_c   1.000
_cell.angle_alpha   90.00
_cell.angle_beta   90.00
_cell.angle_gamma   90.00
#
_symmetry.space_group_name_H-M   'P 1'
#
loop_
_entity.id
_entity.type
_entity.pdbx_description
1 polymer ?
#
loop_
_entity_poly.entity_id
_entity_poly.type
_entity_poly.pdbx_seq_one_letter_code
_entity_poly.pdbx_strand_id
1 'polypeptide(L)'
;MLERLLENAINRVVTDSAAGRFLAPLAGSVIALQLFGPDRLLYLAPTRERIEVTRQARQEPDVTICGGPSAFARTLYPAVVPA
;
A
#
# COMPACT_ATOMS: atom_id res chain seq x y z
N MET A 1 8.48 13.64 0.44
CA MET A 1 9.72 12.83 0.31
C MET A 1 9.45 11.37 0.63
N LEU A 2 8.80 11.08 1.76
CA LEU A 2 8.37 9.72 2.12
C LEU A 2 7.41 9.09 1.09
N GLU A 3 6.47 9.87 0.53
CA GLU A 3 5.49 9.37 -0.45
C GLU A 3 6.17 8.86 -1.70
N ARG A 4 7.10 9.66 -2.26
CA ARG A 4 7.90 9.25 -3.43
C ARG A 4 8.77 8.03 -3.17
N LEU A 5 9.38 7.93 -1.98
CA LEU A 5 10.15 6.74 -1.61
C LEU A 5 9.26 5.50 -1.54
N LEU A 6 8.08 5.63 -0.92
CA LEU A 6 7.13 4.53 -0.79
C LEU A 6 6.51 4.14 -2.14
N GLU A 7 6.11 5.12 -2.95
CA GLU A 7 5.59 4.94 -4.30
C GLU A 7 6.60 4.19 -5.18
N ASN A 8 7.87 4.62 -5.18
CA ASN A 8 8.92 3.96 -5.94
C ASN A 8 9.16 2.52 -5.45
N ALA A 9 9.18 2.30 -4.13
CA ALA A 9 9.37 0.96 -3.56
C ALA A 9 8.22 0.01 -3.93
N ILE A 10 6.97 0.47 -3.80
CA ILE A 10 5.78 -0.31 -4.14
C ILE A 10 5.77 -0.62 -5.64
N ASN A 11 5.95 0.37 -6.51
CA ASN A 11 5.87 0.18 -7.95
C ASN A 11 7.01 -0.69 -8.51
N ARG A 12 8.18 -0.66 -7.86
CA ARG A 12 9.24 -1.63 -8.17
C ARG A 12 8.79 -3.06 -7.91
N VAL A 13 8.22 -3.33 -6.74
CA VAL A 13 7.70 -4.67 -6.42
C VAL A 13 6.57 -5.08 -7.38
N VAL A 14 5.66 -4.16 -7.70
CA VAL A 14 4.56 -4.42 -8.67
C VAL A 14 5.12 -4.85 -10.02
N THR A 15 6.14 -4.16 -10.51
CA THR A 15 6.79 -4.42 -11.79
C THR A 15 7.53 -5.76 -11.77
N ASP A 16 8.38 -5.97 -10.75
CA ASP A 16 9.25 -7.15 -10.63
C ASP A 16 8.45 -8.45 -10.43
N SER A 17 7.27 -8.37 -9.81
CA SER A 17 6.42 -9.54 -9.49
C SER A 17 5.28 -9.80 -10.48
N ALA A 18 5.17 -9.00 -11.55
CA ALA A 18 4.01 -9.00 -12.45
C ALA A 18 2.66 -8.85 -11.72
N ALA A 19 2.65 -8.12 -10.59
CA ALA A 19 1.47 -7.95 -9.76
C ALA A 19 0.42 -7.00 -10.35
N GLY A 20 0.69 -6.39 -11.53
CA GLY A 20 -0.26 -5.54 -12.24
C GLY A 20 -1.63 -6.20 -12.45
N ARG A 21 -1.68 -7.53 -12.64
CA ARG A 21 -2.94 -8.29 -12.73
C ARG A 21 -3.82 -8.20 -11.47
N PHE A 22 -3.22 -7.98 -10.30
CA PHE A 22 -3.92 -7.81 -9.03
C PHE A 22 -4.27 -6.35 -8.76
N LEU A 23 -3.66 -5.40 -9.49
CA LEU A 23 -3.99 -3.98 -9.40
C LEU A 23 -5.18 -3.60 -10.29
N ALA A 24 -5.33 -4.24 -11.44
CA ALA A 24 -6.44 -3.94 -12.36
C ALA A 24 -7.84 -3.98 -11.69
N PRO A 25 -8.17 -4.95 -10.82
CA PRO A 25 -9.43 -4.94 -10.07
C PRO A 25 -9.55 -3.83 -9.01
N LEU A 26 -8.42 -3.29 -8.55
CA LEU A 26 -8.36 -2.23 -7.54
C LEU A 26 -8.30 -0.84 -8.16
N ALA A 27 -8.23 -0.74 -9.49
CA ALA A 27 -8.09 0.54 -10.17
C ALA A 27 -9.27 1.47 -9.85
N GLY A 28 -8.95 2.67 -9.33
CA GLY A 28 -9.95 3.66 -8.92
C GLY A 28 -10.37 3.59 -7.46
N SER A 29 -9.91 2.57 -6.71
CA SER A 29 -10.06 2.55 -5.26
C SER A 29 -9.05 3.48 -4.57
N VAL A 30 -9.36 3.87 -3.34
CA VAL A 30 -8.46 4.59 -2.44
C VAL A 30 -8.29 3.79 -1.15
N ILE A 31 -7.05 3.43 -0.88
CA ILE A 31 -6.66 2.65 0.30
C ILE A 31 -5.95 3.59 1.27
N ALA A 32 -6.51 3.81 2.45
CA ALA A 32 -5.83 4.50 3.53
C ALA A 32 -4.86 3.56 4.24
N LEU A 33 -3.59 3.97 4.34
CA LEU A 33 -2.55 3.29 5.10
C LEU A 33 -2.26 4.11 6.37
N GLN A 34 -2.72 3.62 7.51
CA GLN A 34 -2.54 4.29 8.80
C GLN A 34 -1.47 3.57 9.64
N LEU A 35 -0.31 4.21 9.80
CA LEU A 35 0.74 3.68 10.66
C LEU A 35 0.55 4.17 12.10
N PHE A 36 0.51 3.25 13.08
CA PHE A 36 0.50 3.59 14.50
C PHE A 36 1.85 4.22 14.89
N GLY A 37 1.81 5.40 15.48
CA GLY A 37 2.96 6.28 15.66
C GLY A 37 2.65 7.70 15.14
N PRO A 38 3.59 8.65 15.20
CA PRO A 38 3.31 10.04 14.88
C PRO A 38 2.85 10.21 13.42
N ASP A 39 1.60 10.67 13.26
CA ASP A 39 0.92 11.18 12.05
C ASP A 39 1.48 10.71 10.70
N ARG A 40 1.24 9.44 10.37
CA ARG A 40 1.57 8.88 9.05
C ARG A 40 0.38 8.15 8.46
N LEU A 41 -0.65 8.93 8.15
CA LEU A 41 -1.70 8.52 7.23
C LEU A 41 -1.25 8.82 5.79
N LEU A 42 -1.23 7.79 4.96
CA LEU A 42 -0.97 7.88 3.53
C LEU A 42 -2.15 7.28 2.79
N TYR A 43 -2.40 7.75 1.57
CA TYR A 43 -3.41 7.22 0.70
C TYR A 43 -2.73 6.58 -0.50
N LEU A 44 -3.11 5.35 -0.79
CA LEU A 44 -2.67 4.60 -1.95
C LEU A 44 -3.82 4.61 -2.96
N ALA A 45 -3.55 5.03 -4.18
CA ALA A 45 -4.51 5.00 -5.29
C ALA A 45 -3.98 4.06 -6.37
N PRO A 46 -4.43 2.80 -6.39
CA PRO A 46 -4.08 1.87 -7.45
C PRO A 46 -4.66 2.32 -8.79
N THR A 47 -3.83 2.20 -9.83
CA THR A 47 -4.25 2.21 -11.23
C THR A 47 -4.12 0.78 -11.78
N ARG A 48 -4.34 0.58 -13.08
CA ARG A 48 -4.19 -0.74 -13.70
C ARG A 48 -2.77 -1.31 -13.62
N GLU A 49 -1.76 -0.46 -13.49
CA GLU A 49 -0.35 -0.85 -13.66
C GLU A 49 0.56 -0.37 -12.53
N ARG A 50 0.12 0.61 -11.74
CA ARG A 50 0.91 1.22 -10.68
C ARG A 50 0.06 1.61 -9.48
N ILE A 51 0.70 2.00 -8.40
CA ILE A 51 0.08 2.62 -7.23
C ILE A 51 0.63 4.02 -7.08
N GLU A 52 -0.25 5.00 -6.91
CA GLU A 52 0.13 6.37 -6.54
C GLU A 52 0.02 6.55 -5.02
N VAL A 53 0.94 7.31 -4.42
CA VAL A 53 0.97 7.54 -2.97
C VAL A 53 0.84 9.03 -2.66
N THR A 54 -0.16 9.40 -1.85
CA THR A 54 -0.43 10.79 -1.47
C THR A 54 -0.64 10.95 0.04
N ARG A 55 -0.56 12.19 0.54
CA ARG A 55 -0.96 12.55 1.91
C ARG A 55 -2.40 13.05 2.03
N GLN A 56 -3.03 13.34 0.90
CA GLN A 56 -4.37 13.88 0.85
C GLN A 56 -5.26 12.91 0.10
N ALA A 57 -6.36 12.54 0.74
CA ALA A 57 -7.42 11.78 0.11
C ALA A 57 -8.06 12.67 -0.95
N ARG A 58 -8.15 12.19 -2.21
CA ARG A 58 -8.96 12.84 -3.25
C ARG A 58 -10.44 12.52 -3.10
N GLN A 59 -10.74 11.42 -2.40
CA GLN A 59 -12.05 10.91 -2.05
C GLN A 59 -11.95 10.12 -0.74
N GLU A 60 -13.08 9.71 -0.18
CA GLU A 60 -13.13 8.85 0.99
C GLU A 60 -12.43 7.50 0.70
N PRO A 61 -11.61 6.98 1.62
CA PRO A 61 -10.95 5.69 1.41
C PRO A 61 -11.97 4.54 1.45
N ASP A 62 -11.94 3.69 0.43
CA ASP A 62 -12.75 2.47 0.36
C ASP A 62 -12.36 1.45 1.44
N VAL A 63 -11.08 1.45 1.83
CA VAL A 63 -10.55 0.60 2.89
C VAL A 63 -9.42 1.29 3.65
N THR A 64 -9.36 1.04 4.96
CA THR A 64 -8.25 1.49 5.81
C THR A 64 -7.48 0.29 6.34
N ILE A 65 -6.17 0.25 6.07
CA ILE A 65 -5.23 -0.71 6.62
C ILE A 65 -4.45 0.00 7.73
N CYS A 66 -4.62 -0.45 8.97
CA CYS A 66 -3.98 0.15 10.13
C CYS A 66 -3.03 -0.82 10.84
N GLY A 67 -1.93 -0.29 11.40
CA GLY A 67 -0.98 -1.11 12.15
C GLY A 67 0.32 -0.39 12.47
N GLY A 68 1.13 -0.96 13.38
CA GLY A 68 2.50 -0.48 13.59
C GLY A 68 3.44 -0.93 12.45
N PRO A 69 4.57 -0.26 12.22
CA PRO A 69 5.55 -0.68 11.20
C PRO A 69 5.98 -2.15 11.29
N SER A 70 6.08 -2.68 12.52
CA SER A 70 6.41 -4.09 12.76
C SER A 70 5.31 -5.07 12.31
N ALA A 71 4.04 -4.66 12.29
CA ALA A 71 2.94 -5.48 11.78
C ALA A 71 3.04 -5.65 10.25
N PHE A 72 3.34 -4.57 9.53
CA PHE A 72 3.56 -4.61 8.08
C PHE A 72 4.83 -5.37 7.69
N ALA A 73 5.90 -5.31 8.51
CA ALA A 73 7.10 -6.11 8.27
C ALA A 73 6.82 -7.61 8.34
N ARG A 74 5.93 -8.04 9.25
CA ARG A 74 5.54 -9.47 9.38
C ARG A 74 4.73 -9.98 8.20
N THR A 75 3.97 -9.14 7.50
CA THR A 75 3.25 -9.57 6.29
C THR A 75 4.17 -9.88 5.11
N LEU A 76 5.42 -9.42 5.13
CA LEU A 76 6.43 -9.73 4.10
C LEU A 76 7.10 -11.10 4.30
N TYR A 77 7.07 -11.61 5.53
CA TYR A 77 7.57 -12.93 5.90
C TYR A 77 6.41 -13.67 6.53
N PRO A 78 5.49 -14.26 5.75
CA PRO A 78 4.47 -15.11 6.32
C PRO A 78 5.21 -16.16 7.15
N ALA A 79 5.05 -16.09 8.47
CA ALA A 79 5.46 -17.18 9.32
C ALA A 79 4.76 -18.40 8.71
N VAL A 80 5.54 -19.38 8.27
CA VAL A 80 5.00 -20.68 7.89
C VAL A 80 4.25 -21.14 9.12
N VAL A 81 2.92 -21.01 9.11
CA VAL A 81 2.07 -21.59 10.14
C VAL A 81 2.15 -23.09 9.86
N PRO A 82 2.80 -23.90 10.72
CA PRO A 82 2.69 -25.34 10.56
C PRO A 82 1.23 -25.69 10.82
N ALA A 83 0.66 -26.40 9.85
CA ALA A 83 -0.69 -26.98 9.94
C ALA A 83 -0.79 -27.98 11.11
#